data_AF-A0A9Q4EXQ1-F1
#
_entry.id   AF-A0A9Q4EXQ1-F1
#
_cell.length_a   1.000
_cell.length_b   1.000
_cell.length_c   1.000
_cell.angle_alpha   90.00
_cell.angle_beta   90.00
_cell.angle_gamma   90.00
#
_symmetry.space_group_name_H-M   'P 1'
#
loop_
_entity.id
_entity.type
_entity.pdbx_description
1 polymer ?
#
loop_
_entity_poly.entity_id
_entity_poly.type
_entity_poly.pdbx_seq_one_letter_code
_entity_poly.pdbx_strand_id
1 'polypeptide(L)' 'MQYKIADANHPRMGLGNKLCINPKYWCRSHQVWLSENDVKKKECFHKPTIDMISYEKCRCLEKADYYSELKKRGWERQVC' A
#
# COMPACT_ATOMS: atom_id res chain seq x y z
N MET A 1 2.36 4.56 18.59
CA MET A 1 3.29 3.90 17.64
C MET A 1 3.50 4.82 16.46
N GLN A 2 4.74 5.06 16.05
CA GLN A 2 5.03 5.88 14.87
C GLN A 2 4.91 5.00 13.62
N TYR A 3 4.02 5.37 12.70
CA TYR A 3 3.86 4.66 11.43
C TYR A 3 4.96 5.08 10.47
N LYS A 4 5.61 4.10 9.83
CA LYS A 4 6.60 4.32 8.78
C LYS A 4 5.90 4.32 7.42
N ILE A 5 6.37 5.21 6.55
CA ILE A 5 5.97 5.30 5.14
C ILE A 5 7.06 4.70 4.26
N ALA A 6 6.72 4.38 3.01
CA ALA A 6 7.72 4.04 2.02
C ALA A 6 8.37 5.32 1.50
N ASP A 7 9.70 5.33 1.55
CA ASP A 7 10.56 6.43 1.10
C ASP A 7 11.76 5.84 0.33
N ALA A 8 12.72 6.68 -0.06
CA ALA A 8 13.91 6.23 -0.79
C ALA A 8 14.79 5.24 0.01
N ASN A 9 14.78 5.30 1.34
CA ASN A 9 15.55 4.42 2.22
C ASN A 9 14.81 3.12 2.53
N HIS A 10 13.48 3.12 2.48
CA HIS A 10 12.63 1.95 2.69
C HIS A 10 11.51 1.86 1.64
N PRO A 11 11.84 1.72 0.35
CA PRO A 11 10.88 1.71 -0.74
C PRO A 11 9.85 0.57 -0.64
N ARG A 12 10.14 -0.51 0.09
CA ARG A 12 9.22 -1.64 0.34
C ARG A 12 8.41 -1.52 1.64
N MET A 13 8.37 -0.37 2.30
CA MET A 13 7.64 -0.24 3.57
C MET A 13 6.18 -0.67 3.39
N GLY A 14 5.76 -1.61 4.23
CA GLY A 14 4.44 -2.18 4.24
C GLY A 14 3.70 -1.92 5.55
N LEU A 15 2.58 -2.60 5.71
CA LEU A 15 1.68 -2.39 6.84
C LEU A 15 2.34 -2.84 8.17
N GLY A 16 2.21 -2.01 9.21
CA GLY A 16 2.75 -2.33 10.54
C GLY A 16 4.27 -2.24 10.64
N ASN A 17 4.90 -1.34 9.87
CA ASN A 17 6.35 -1.11 9.84
C ASN A 17 7.16 -2.33 9.41
N LYS A 18 6.54 -3.26 8.69
CA LYS A 18 7.18 -4.45 8.12
C LYS A 18 7.37 -4.27 6.63
N LEU A 19 8.45 -4.80 6.08
CA LEU A 19 8.69 -4.77 4.64
C LEU A 19 7.68 -5.67 3.92
N CYS A 20 7.10 -5.16 2.82
CA CYS A 20 6.21 -5.92 1.97
C CYS A 20 7.04 -6.78 1.00
N ILE A 21 6.91 -8.11 1.10
CA ILE A 21 7.66 -9.06 0.27
C ILE A 21 7.10 -9.09 -1.17
N ASN A 22 5.76 -9.08 -1.29
CA ASN A 22 5.06 -9.15 -2.58
C ASN A 22 4.11 -7.94 -2.75
N PRO A 23 4.66 -6.75 -3.07
CA PRO A 23 3.88 -5.53 -3.26
C PRO A 23 2.98 -5.68 -4.50
N LYS A 24 1.66 -5.70 -4.30
CA LYS A 24 0.66 -5.75 -5.37
C LYS A 24 -0.18 -4.47 -5.46
N TYR A 25 -0.30 -3.77 -4.34
CA TYR A 25 -1.09 -2.55 -4.24
C TYR A 25 -0.31 -1.47 -3.51
N TRP A 26 -0.58 -0.22 -3.89
CA TRP A 26 -0.07 0.96 -3.23
C TRP A 26 -1.21 1.65 -2.47
N CYS A 27 -0.99 1.95 -1.20
CA CYS A 27 -1.92 2.75 -0.42
C CYS A 27 -1.47 4.20 -0.40
N ARG A 28 -2.17 5.10 -1.10
CA ARG A 28 -1.82 6.53 -1.14
C ARG A 28 -1.93 7.24 0.20
N SER A 29 -2.92 6.85 1.02
CA SER A 29 -3.18 7.50 2.32
C SER A 29 -2.08 7.22 3.33
N HIS A 30 -1.62 5.96 3.41
CA HIS A 30 -0.58 5.55 4.35
C HIS A 30 0.81 5.53 3.72
N GLN A 31 0.90 5.74 2.40
CA GLN A 31 2.12 5.68 1.61
C GLN A 31 2.92 4.39 1.84
N VAL A 32 2.24 3.24 1.81
CA VAL A 32 2.84 1.91 2.02
C VAL A 32 2.40 0.93 0.94
N TRP A 33 3.20 -0.11 0.77
CA TRP A 33 2.90 -1.25 -0.07
C TRP A 33 2.08 -2.31 0.65
N LEU A 34 1.11 -2.88 -0.07
CA LEU A 34 0.21 -3.90 0.43
C LEU A 34 0.28 -5.14 -0.47
N SER A 35 0.31 -6.29 0.18
CA SER A 35 0.04 -7.57 -0.47
C SER A 35 -1.48 -7.77 -0.64
N GLU A 36 -1.88 -8.75 -1.44
CA GLU A 36 -3.30 -9.15 -1.53
C GLU A 36 -3.90 -9.52 -0.18
N ASN A 37 -3.12 -10.16 0.70
CA ASN A 37 -3.58 -10.53 2.02
C ASN A 37 -3.81 -9.32 2.92
N ASP A 38 -2.94 -8.30 2.83
CA ASP A 38 -3.10 -7.07 3.61
C ASP A 38 -4.36 -6.31 3.18
N VAL A 39 -4.60 -6.25 1.86
CA VAL A 39 -5.79 -5.63 1.28
C VAL A 39 -7.07 -6.33 1.72
N LYS A 40 -7.07 -7.67 1.77
CA LYS A 40 -8.20 -8.46 2.29
C LYS A 40 -8.41 -8.24 3.79
N LYS A 41 -7.34 -8.32 4.59
CA LYS A 41 -7.41 -8.12 6.06
C LYS A 41 -7.87 -6.72 6.46
N LYS A 42 -7.54 -5.70 5.65
CA LYS A 42 -7.97 -4.32 5.87
C LYS A 42 -9.28 -3.99 5.16
N GLU A 43 -9.87 -4.95 4.46
CA GLU A 43 -11.13 -4.81 3.73
C GLU A 43 -11.10 -3.60 2.78
N CYS A 44 -9.97 -3.36 2.11
CA CYS A 44 -9.82 -2.17 1.28
C CYS A 44 -10.71 -2.21 0.03
N PHE A 45 -11.30 -3.35 -0.33
CA PHE A 45 -12.31 -3.46 -1.39
C PHE A 45 -13.76 -3.31 -0.89
N HIS A 46 -13.99 -3.41 0.42
CA HIS A 46 -15.31 -3.37 1.03
C HIS A 46 -15.31 -2.34 2.17
N LYS A 47 -14.99 -1.08 1.85
CA LYS A 47 -15.09 0.00 2.83
C LYS A 47 -16.53 0.50 2.88
N PRO A 48 -17.13 0.62 4.07
CA PRO A 48 -18.46 1.19 4.19
C PRO A 48 -18.45 2.61 3.65
N THR A 49 -19.45 2.94 2.85
CA THR A 49 -19.70 4.31 2.38
C THR A 49 -20.21 5.16 3.55
N ILE A 50 -20.24 6.50 3.39
CA ILE A 50 -20.60 7.44 4.47
C ILE A 50 -22.01 7.20 5.01
N ASP A 51 -22.92 6.81 4.13
CA ASP A 51 -24.29 6.39 4.43
C ASP A 51 -24.38 5.03 5.16
N MET A 52 -23.25 4.30 5.31
CA MET A 52 -23.13 2.99 5.99
C MET A 52 -24.02 1.88 5.42
N ILE A 53 -24.70 2.11 4.30
CA ILE A 53 -25.60 1.15 3.66
C ILE A 53 -24.85 0.31 2.62
N SER A 54 -23.94 0.94 1.88
CA SER A 54 -23.21 0.29 0.79
C SER A 54 -21.73 0.16 1.09
N TYR A 55 -21.03 -0.63 0.27
CA TYR A 55 -19.59 -0.82 0.37
C TYR A 55 -18.94 -0.38 -0.94
N GLU A 56 -17.87 0.41 -0.83
CA GLU A 56 -17.06 0.84 -1.96
C GLU A 56 -15.61 0.39 -1.81
N LYS A 57 -14.90 0.30 -2.94
CA LYS A 57 -13.45 0.15 -2.92
C LYS A 57 -12.84 1.43 -2.34
N CYS A 58 -11.87 1.27 -1.44
CA CYS A 58 -11.06 2.36 -0.93
C CYS A 58 -10.43 3.17 -2.08
N ARG A 59 -10.76 4.46 -2.15
CA ARG A 59 -10.26 5.39 -3.17
C ARG A 59 -8.73 5.59 -3.11
N CYS A 60 -8.13 5.30 -1.97
CA CYS A 60 -6.68 5.39 -1.77
C CYS A 60 -5.93 4.11 -2.18
N LEU A 61 -6.63 3.03 -2.56
CA LEU A 61 -6.02 1.77 -2.98
C LEU A 61 -5.80 1.75 -4.49
N GLU A 62 -4.54 1.80 -4.88
CA GLU A 62 -4.11 1.71 -6.27
C GLU A 62 -3.50 0.35 -6.54
N LYS A 63 -3.85 -0.26 -7.68
CA LYS A 63 -3.13 -1.40 -8.20
C LYS A 63 -1.90 -0.84 -8.89
N ALA A 64 -0.72 -1.21 -8.42
CA ALA A 64 0.52 -0.61 -8.89
C ALA A 64 1.57 -1.70 -9.10
N ASP A 65 2.25 -1.64 -10.24
CA ASP A 65 3.48 -2.40 -10.44
C ASP A 65 4.60 -1.73 -9.64
N TYR A 66 5.16 -2.47 -8.68
CA TYR A 66 6.16 -1.95 -7.75
C TYR A 66 7.37 -1.33 -8.46
N TYR A 67 7.93 -2.05 -9.44
CA TYR A 67 9.14 -1.60 -10.13
C TYR A 67 8.90 -0.35 -10.99
N SER A 68 7.75 -0.29 -11.64
CA SER A 68 7.33 0.88 -12.41
C SER A 68 7.17 2.12 -11.52
N GLU A 69 6.59 1.97 -10.33
CA GLU A 69 6.45 3.08 -9.38
C GLU A 69 7.78 3.53 -8.78
N LEU A 70 8.69 2.60 -8.46
CA LEU A 70 10.03 2.97 -8.01
C LEU A 70 10.74 3.85 -9.04
N LYS A 71 10.70 3.44 -10.31
CA LYS A 71 11.34 4.17 -11.41
C LYS A 71 10.77 5.58 -11.57
N LYS A 72 9.44 5.73 -11.51
CA LYS A 72 8.79 7.05 -11.58
C LYS A 72 9.18 7.97 -10.43
N ARG A 73 9.35 7.40 -9.22
CA ARG A 73 9.67 8.14 -8.00
C ARG A 73 11.17 8.41 -7.83
N GLY A 74 12.01 7.85 -8.70
CA GLY A 74 13.47 7.92 -8.57
C GLY A 74 14.00 7.15 -7.36
N TRP A 75 13.27 6.14 -6.88
CA TRP A 75 13.69 5.34 -5.73
C TRP A 75 14.51 4.14 -6.19
N GLU A 76 15.56 3.84 -5.44
CA GLU A 76 16.42 2.70 -5.75
C GLU A 76 15.74 1.37 -5.39
N ARG A 77 16.08 0.33 -6.15
CA ARG A 77 15.61 -1.01 -5.85
C ARG A 77 16.34 -1.52 -4.61
N GLN A 78 15.60 -1.71 -3.51
CA GLN A 78 16.06 -2.58 -2.44
C GLN A 78 16.05 -4.03 -2.89
N VAL A 79 17.25 -4.54 -3.16
CA VAL A 79 17.51 -5.98 -3.27
C VAL A 79 17.63 -6.49 -1.84
N CYS A 80 16.74 -7.40 -1.46
CA CYS A 80 16.81 -8.14 -0.22
C CYS A 80 17.92 -9.18 -0.29
#